data_AF-A0A6M0BJW2-F1
#
_entry.id   AF-A0A6M0BJW2-F1
#
_cell.length_a   1.000
_cell.length_b   1.000
_cell.length_c   1.000
_cell.angle_alpha   90.00
_cell.angle_beta   90.00
_cell.angle_gamma   90.00
#
_symmetry.space_group_name_H-M   'P 1'
#
loop_
_entity.id
_entity.type
_entity.pdbx_description
1 polymer ?
#
loop_
_entity_poly.entity_id
_entity_poly.type
_entity_poly.pdbx_seq_one_letter_code
_entity_poly.pdbx_strand_id
1 'polypeptide(L)'
;MSQISSKASTPSSINLLQQPAAWLYSFWKFSRPHTIIGTSLSIFALYLIAVSMTNSGWTWQGFGQLLGAWIACLCGNVYIVGLNQLHDVEIDRINKPHLPVAAGEFSLQLGQGIVAVTGILALLLAWLFGPWLLL
;
A
#
# COMPACT_ATOMS: atom_id res chain seq x y z
N MET A 1 -38.11 33.09 -1.65
CA MET A 1 -37.37 32.40 -2.72
C MET A 1 -36.03 31.99 -2.16
N SER A 2 -35.69 30.71 -2.36
CA SER A 2 -34.59 29.97 -1.74
C SER A 2 -33.22 30.48 -2.15
N GLN A 3 -32.30 30.56 -1.18
CA GLN A 3 -30.97 29.98 -1.36
C GLN A 3 -30.54 29.39 -0.01
N ILE A 4 -30.84 28.11 0.16
CA ILE A 4 -30.14 27.26 1.13
C ILE A 4 -28.71 27.18 0.59
N SER A 5 -27.84 28.05 1.09
CA SER A 5 -26.40 27.91 0.91
C SER A 5 -25.98 26.66 1.68
N SER A 6 -26.05 25.49 1.04
CA SER A 6 -25.45 24.27 1.56
C SER A 6 -23.96 24.53 1.65
N LYS A 7 -23.51 24.79 2.89
CA LYS A 7 -22.11 24.81 3.24
C LYS A 7 -21.61 23.40 2.93
N ALA A 8 -20.97 23.23 1.76
CA ALA A 8 -20.33 21.98 1.41
C ALA A 8 -19.33 21.70 2.53
N SER A 9 -19.67 20.74 3.39
CA SER A 9 -18.78 20.29 4.44
C SER A 9 -17.59 19.66 3.74
N THR A 10 -16.47 20.40 3.68
CA THR A 10 -15.17 19.82 3.34
C THR A 10 -15.02 18.55 4.19
N PRO A 11 -14.86 17.36 3.58
CA PRO A 11 -14.70 16.14 4.35
C PRO A 11 -13.48 16.34 5.26
N SER A 12 -13.69 16.21 6.57
CA SER A 12 -12.63 16.33 7.54
C SER A 12 -11.67 15.17 7.33
N SER A 13 -10.40 15.47 7.04
CA SER A 13 -9.36 14.45 6.92
C SER A 13 -9.37 13.54 8.15
N ILE A 14 -9.38 12.23 7.93
CA ILE A 14 -9.48 11.25 9.02
C ILE A 14 -8.19 11.27 9.83
N ASN A 15 -8.32 11.36 11.15
CA ASN A 15 -7.19 11.44 12.05
C ASN A 15 -6.92 10.08 12.70
N LEU A 16 -5.69 9.57 12.59
CA LEU A 16 -5.32 8.23 13.09
C LEU A 16 -5.58 8.06 14.60
N LEU A 17 -5.32 9.11 15.40
CA LEU A 17 -5.45 9.05 16.86
C LEU A 17 -6.90 9.09 17.34
N GLN A 18 -7.79 9.72 16.57
CA GLN A 18 -9.20 9.89 16.95
C GLN A 18 -10.07 8.78 16.36
N GLN A 19 -9.74 8.31 15.15
CA GLN A 19 -10.55 7.36 14.39
C GLN A 19 -9.67 6.25 13.75
N PRO A 20 -9.01 5.41 14.57
CA PRO A 20 -8.06 4.42 14.06
C PRO A 20 -8.70 3.40 13.12
N ALA A 21 -9.91 2.93 13.42
CA ALA A 21 -10.61 1.98 12.57
C ALA A 21 -10.95 2.56 11.18
N ALA A 22 -11.43 3.80 11.13
CA ALA A 22 -11.74 4.47 9.87
C ALA A 22 -10.47 4.77 9.07
N TRP A 23 -9.38 5.14 9.76
CA TRP A 23 -8.09 5.36 9.13
C TRP A 23 -7.52 4.08 8.52
N LEU A 24 -7.55 2.96 9.25
CA LEU A 24 -7.10 1.65 8.76
C LEU A 24 -7.94 1.17 7.57
N TYR A 25 -9.26 1.37 7.62
CA TYR A 25 -10.13 1.07 6.49
C TYR A 25 -9.79 1.93 5.25
N SER A 26 -9.51 3.21 5.45
CA SER A 26 -9.09 4.12 4.38
C SER A 26 -7.72 3.71 3.84
N PHE A 27 -6.79 3.30 4.70
CA PHE A 27 -5.50 2.76 4.29
C PHE A 27 -5.62 1.45 3.50
N TRP A 28 -6.54 0.58 3.89
CA TRP A 28 -6.86 -0.65 3.15
C TRP A 28 -7.39 -0.35 1.75
N LYS A 29 -8.31 0.62 1.62
CA LYS A 29 -8.78 1.11 0.32
C LYS A 29 -7.64 1.74 -0.51
N PHE A 30 -6.81 2.57 0.12
CA PHE A 30 -5.65 3.21 -0.50
C PHE A 30 -4.70 2.17 -1.09
N SER A 31 -4.49 1.06 -0.38
CA SER A 31 -3.59 -0.02 -0.78
C SER A 31 -4.13 -0.90 -1.91
N ARG A 32 -5.38 -0.69 -2.38
CA ARG A 32 -6.10 -1.51 -3.36
C ARG A 32 -6.05 -3.02 -3.04
N PRO A 33 -7.01 -3.56 -2.28
CA PRO A 33 -6.89 -4.89 -1.68
C PRO A 33 -6.69 -6.04 -2.67
N HIS A 34 -7.20 -5.93 -3.90
CA HIS A 34 -7.01 -6.95 -4.93
C HIS A 34 -5.52 -7.13 -5.31
N THR A 35 -4.72 -6.06 -5.31
CA THR A 35 -3.28 -6.14 -5.63
C THR A 35 -2.48 -6.74 -4.48
N ILE A 36 -2.89 -6.48 -3.23
CA ILE A 36 -2.29 -7.08 -2.02
C ILE A 36 -2.48 -8.59 -2.00
N ILE A 37 -3.68 -9.08 -2.34
CA ILE A 37 -3.98 -10.52 -2.43
C ILE A 37 -3.12 -11.17 -3.52
N GLY A 38 -3.10 -10.58 -4.73
CA GLY A 38 -2.32 -11.12 -5.85
C GLY A 38 -0.81 -11.15 -5.57
N THR A 39 -0.29 -10.11 -4.93
CA THR A 39 1.13 -10.03 -4.54
C THR A 39 1.48 -11.07 -3.50
N SER A 40 0.64 -11.22 -2.47
CA SER A 40 0.86 -12.22 -1.42
C SER A 40 0.86 -13.63 -2.02
N LEU A 41 -0.14 -13.96 -2.84
CA LEU A 41 -0.20 -15.28 -3.49
C LEU A 41 1.04 -15.55 -4.36
N SER A 42 1.47 -14.56 -5.14
CA SER A 42 2.64 -14.68 -6.02
C SER A 42 3.92 -15.00 -5.25
N ILE A 43 4.16 -14.30 -4.13
CA ILE A 43 5.40 -14.46 -3.34
C ILE A 43 5.43 -15.82 -2.66
N PHE A 44 4.31 -16.25 -2.08
CA PHE A 44 4.22 -17.58 -1.48
C PHE A 44 4.37 -18.67 -2.54
N ALA A 45 3.77 -18.51 -3.72
CA ALA A 45 3.94 -19.46 -4.82
C ALA A 45 5.41 -19.56 -5.28
N LEU A 46 6.08 -18.42 -5.48
CA LEU A 46 7.49 -18.38 -5.87
C LEU A 46 8.40 -19.01 -4.81
N TYR A 47 8.12 -18.78 -3.53
CA TYR A 47 8.86 -19.42 -2.45
C TYR A 47 8.69 -20.94 -2.44
N LEU A 48 7.46 -21.45 -2.60
CA LEU A 48 7.21 -22.89 -2.68
C LEU A 48 7.91 -23.53 -3.88
N ILE A 49 7.91 -22.85 -5.03
CA ILE A 49 8.66 -23.29 -6.21
C ILE A 49 10.17 -23.35 -5.89
N ALA A 50 10.73 -22.31 -5.27
CA ALA A 50 12.14 -22.25 -4.91
C ALA A 50 12.55 -23.38 -3.94
N VAL A 51 11.75 -23.63 -2.91
CA VAL A 51 11.99 -24.72 -1.94
C VAL A 51 11.92 -26.09 -2.62
N SER A 52 10.95 -26.29 -3.52
CA SER A 52 10.81 -27.53 -4.29
C SER A 52 12.01 -27.77 -5.22
N MET A 53 12.46 -26.73 -5.94
CA MET A 53 13.56 -26.84 -6.90
C MET A 53 14.93 -27.05 -6.23
N THR A 54 15.14 -26.47 -5.05
CA THR A 54 16.43 -26.55 -4.34
C THR A 54 16.51 -27.74 -3.38
N ASN A 55 15.42 -28.47 -3.16
CA ASN A 55 15.30 -29.53 -2.14
C ASN A 55 15.77 -29.07 -0.75
N SER A 56 15.69 -27.77 -0.46
CA SER A 56 16.25 -27.17 0.76
C SER A 56 15.45 -27.46 2.03
N GLY A 57 14.26 -28.07 1.90
CA GLY A 57 13.32 -28.27 2.99
C GLY A 57 12.82 -26.95 3.59
N TRP A 58 12.04 -27.06 4.66
CA TRP A 58 11.60 -25.90 5.45
C TRP A 58 12.66 -25.52 6.48
N THR A 59 13.19 -24.30 6.37
CA THR A 59 14.18 -23.76 7.31
C THR A 59 13.72 -22.43 7.90
N TRP A 60 14.14 -22.12 9.13
CA TRP A 60 13.84 -20.84 9.77
C TRP A 60 14.42 -19.65 9.00
N GLN A 61 15.59 -19.83 8.38
CA GLN A 61 16.21 -18.81 7.54
C GLN A 61 15.40 -18.55 6.27
N GLY A 62 14.96 -19.60 5.57
CA GLY A 62 14.10 -19.47 4.38
C GLY A 62 12.77 -18.80 4.70
N PHE A 63 12.18 -19.14 5.85
CA PHE A 63 10.97 -18.47 6.32
C PHE A 63 11.19 -16.97 6.62
N GLY A 64 12.34 -16.62 7.23
CA GLY A 64 12.74 -15.22 7.42
C GLY A 64 12.90 -14.47 6.09
N GLN A 65 13.49 -15.10 5.08
CA GLN A 65 13.60 -14.54 3.73
C GLN A 65 12.24 -14.38 3.06
N LEU A 66 11.33 -15.35 3.19
CA LEU A 66 9.95 -15.25 2.73
C LEU A 66 9.24 -14.05 3.35
N LEU A 67 9.30 -13.90 4.68
CA LEU A 67 8.67 -12.78 5.37
C LEU A 67 9.27 -11.43 4.95
N GLY A 68 10.60 -11.35 4.85
CA GLY A 68 11.29 -10.15 4.38
C GLY A 68 10.87 -9.75 2.97
N ALA A 69 10.87 -10.71 2.03
CA ALA A 69 10.42 -10.49 0.66
C ALA A 69 8.93 -10.11 0.59
N TRP A 70 8.08 -10.79 1.36
CA TRP A 70 6.64 -10.50 1.41
C TRP A 70 6.37 -9.07 1.87
N ILE A 71 6.97 -8.65 2.99
CA ILE A 71 6.79 -7.29 3.51
C ILE A 71 7.37 -6.26 2.53
N ALA A 72 8.56 -6.50 1.96
CA ALA A 72 9.17 -5.60 0.98
C ALA A 72 8.24 -5.38 -0.24
N CYS A 73 7.67 -6.45 -0.79
CA CYS A 73 6.77 -6.35 -1.94
C CYS A 73 5.39 -5.77 -1.59
N LEU A 74 4.90 -5.96 -0.37
CA LEU A 74 3.69 -5.27 0.09
C LEU A 74 3.93 -3.76 0.19
N CYS A 75 5.06 -3.34 0.77
CA CYS A 75 5.48 -1.94 0.79
C CYS A 75 5.62 -1.38 -0.65
N GLY A 76 6.26 -2.12 -1.56
CA GLY A 76 6.37 -1.76 -2.97
C GLY A 76 5.02 -1.64 -3.68
N ASN A 77 4.07 -2.53 -3.37
CA ASN A 77 2.71 -2.42 -3.88
C ASN A 77 2.05 -1.13 -3.43
N VAL A 78 2.02 -0.87 -2.12
CA VAL A 78 1.41 0.35 -1.57
C VAL A 78 2.06 1.60 -2.15
N TYR A 79 3.38 1.60 -2.33
CA TYR A 79 4.10 2.66 -3.03
C TYR A 79 3.54 2.88 -4.45
N ILE A 80 3.44 1.83 -5.28
CA ILE A 80 2.98 1.95 -6.68
C ILE A 80 1.53 2.44 -6.76
N VAL A 81 0.59 1.77 -6.06
CA VAL A 81 -0.83 2.19 -6.12
C VAL A 81 -1.08 3.52 -5.44
N GLY A 82 -0.30 3.86 -4.42
CA GLY A 82 -0.35 5.17 -3.78
C GLY A 82 0.17 6.27 -4.70
N LEU A 83 1.32 6.06 -5.35
CA LEU A 83 1.89 7.00 -6.30
C LEU A 83 0.92 7.28 -7.46
N ASN A 84 0.29 6.25 -8.01
CA ASN A 84 -0.73 6.42 -9.05
C ASN A 84 -1.89 7.31 -8.55
N GLN A 85 -2.38 7.10 -7.32
CA GLN A 85 -3.44 7.94 -6.75
C GLN A 85 -3.03 9.40 -6.52
N LEU A 86 -1.76 9.65 -6.19
CA LEU A 86 -1.24 11.01 -6.01
C LEU A 86 -1.11 11.77 -7.32
N HIS A 87 -0.82 11.08 -8.42
CA HIS A 87 -0.73 11.69 -9.75
C HIS A 87 -2.10 11.82 -10.42
N ASP A 88 -2.99 10.85 -10.24
CA ASP A 88 -4.28 10.80 -10.91
C ASP A 88 -5.42 11.46 -10.11
N VAL A 89 -5.14 12.36 -9.16
CA VAL A 89 -6.17 12.91 -8.23
C VAL A 89 -7.38 13.49 -8.97
N GLU A 90 -7.15 14.32 -9.98
CA GLU A 90 -8.23 14.97 -10.74
C GLU A 90 -9.06 13.96 -11.55
N ILE A 91 -8.38 12.95 -12.11
CA ILE A 91 -9.01 11.90 -12.91
C ILE A 91 -9.81 10.95 -12.00
N ASP A 92 -9.23 10.54 -10.88
CA ASP A 92 -9.85 9.63 -9.92
C ASP A 92 -11.01 10.31 -9.17
N ARG A 93 -11.06 11.65 -9.05
CA ARG A 93 -12.28 12.35 -8.57
C ARG A 93 -13.50 12.10 -9.46
N ILE A 94 -13.31 11.89 -10.76
CA ILE A 94 -14.39 11.62 -11.71
C ILE A 94 -14.64 10.11 -11.79
N ASN A 95 -13.58 9.33 -12.00
CA ASN A 95 -13.70 7.90 -12.32
C ASN A 95 -13.82 7.00 -11.07
N LYS A 96 -13.20 7.41 -9.96
CA LYS A 96 -13.06 6.60 -8.74
C LYS A 96 -13.19 7.45 -7.46
N PRO A 97 -14.32 8.17 -7.28
CA PRO A 97 -14.48 9.15 -6.20
C PRO A 97 -14.41 8.56 -4.79
N HIS A 98 -14.51 7.23 -4.66
CA HIS A 98 -14.43 6.50 -3.39
C HIS A 98 -12.98 6.27 -2.92
N LEU A 99 -11.97 6.58 -3.72
CA LEU A 99 -10.57 6.41 -3.35
C LEU A 99 -10.16 7.44 -2.29
N PRO A 100 -9.32 7.07 -1.30
CA PRO A 100 -9.09 7.91 -0.12
C PRO A 100 -8.56 9.33 -0.42
N VAL A 101 -7.68 9.48 -1.42
CA VAL A 101 -7.16 10.81 -1.82
C VAL A 101 -8.20 11.60 -2.63
N ALA A 102 -8.93 10.94 -3.52
CA ALA A 102 -9.98 11.57 -4.33
C ALA A 102 -11.18 12.01 -3.48
N ALA A 103 -11.57 11.19 -2.50
CA ALA A 103 -12.63 11.43 -1.53
C ALA A 103 -12.28 12.49 -0.47
N GLY A 104 -11.00 12.86 -0.34
CA GLY A 104 -10.51 13.76 0.71
C GLY A 104 -10.41 13.12 2.10
N GLU A 105 -10.54 11.80 2.21
CA GLU A 105 -10.30 11.06 3.46
C GLU A 105 -8.84 11.21 3.90
N PHE A 106 -7.91 11.14 2.93
CA PHE A 106 -6.49 11.44 3.09
C PHE A 106 -6.13 12.74 2.40
N SER A 107 -5.35 13.58 3.09
CA SER A 107 -4.73 14.75 2.45
C SER A 107 -3.64 14.31 1.47
N LEU A 108 -3.33 15.17 0.50
CA LEU A 108 -2.25 14.92 -0.46
C LEU A 108 -0.90 14.70 0.25
N GLN A 109 -0.63 15.51 1.28
CA GLN A 109 0.59 15.42 2.10
C GLN A 109 0.68 14.09 2.85
N LEU A 110 -0.43 13.61 3.41
CA LEU A 110 -0.47 12.30 4.08
C LEU A 110 -0.21 11.17 3.07
N GLY A 111 -0.86 11.22 1.91
CA GLY A 111 -0.62 10.24 0.85
C GLY A 111 0.83 10.23 0.37
N GLN A 112 1.44 11.41 0.18
CA GLN A 112 2.88 11.55 -0.13
C GLN A 112 3.76 10.94 0.96
N GLY A 113 3.44 11.19 2.23
CA GLY A 113 4.14 10.60 3.37
C GLY A 113 4.07 9.07 3.37
N ILE A 114 2.87 8.50 3.15
CA ILE A 114 2.68 7.05 3.05
C ILE A 114 3.54 6.48 1.91
N VAL A 115 3.45 7.05 0.72
CA VAL A 115 4.18 6.59 -0.47
C VAL A 115 5.70 6.68 -0.26
N ALA A 116 6.20 7.79 0.29
CA ALA A 116 7.62 7.93 0.58
C ALA A 116 8.12 6.88 1.59
N VAL A 117 7.39 6.70 2.69
CA VAL A 117 7.75 5.72 3.73
C VAL A 117 7.71 4.30 3.19
N THR A 118 6.65 3.91 2.47
CA THR A 118 6.55 2.55 1.92
C THR A 118 7.58 2.30 0.82
N GLY A 119 7.90 3.29 -0.02
CA GLY A 119 8.97 3.18 -1.02
C GLY A 119 10.35 2.97 -0.39
N ILE A 120 10.70 3.78 0.63
CA ILE A 120 11.96 3.63 1.37
C ILE A 120 12.03 2.27 2.07
N LEU A 121 10.96 1.87 2.76
CA LEU A 121 10.92 0.57 3.45
C LEU A 121 11.04 -0.60 2.47
N ALA A 122 10.41 -0.53 1.30
CA ALA A 122 10.54 -1.56 0.27
C ALA A 122 12.00 -1.74 -0.17
N LEU A 123 12.71 -0.64 -0.43
CA LEU A 123 14.12 -0.68 -0.83
C LEU A 123 15.03 -1.18 0.30
N LEU A 124 14.83 -0.70 1.53
CA LEU A 124 15.62 -1.13 2.69
C LEU A 124 15.45 -2.62 2.99
N LEU A 125 14.22 -3.12 2.94
CA LEU A 125 13.94 -4.55 3.17
C LEU A 125 14.47 -5.41 2.03
N ALA A 126 14.31 -4.97 0.78
CA ALA A 126 14.89 -5.66 -0.37
C ALA A 126 16.42 -5.75 -0.25
N TRP A 127 17.08 -4.68 0.19
CA TRP A 127 18.52 -4.67 0.43
C TRP A 127 18.94 -5.59 1.59
N LEU A 128 18.22 -5.57 2.71
CA LEU A 128 18.56 -6.37 3.89
C LEU A 128 18.37 -7.87 3.68
N PHE A 129 17.29 -8.26 2.97
CA PHE A 129 16.94 -9.66 2.76
C PHE A 129 17.40 -10.22 1.39
N GLY A 130 17.98 -9.38 0.53
CA GLY A 130 18.41 -9.75 -0.81
C GLY A 130 19.68 -8.99 -1.25
N PRO A 131 20.84 -9.66 -1.36
CA PRO A 131 22.04 -9.02 -1.93
C PRO A 131 21.86 -8.67 -3.42
N TRP A 132 20.87 -9.27 -4.07
CA TRP A 132 20.55 -9.14 -5.49
C TRP A 132 20.05 -7.75 -5.92
N LEU A 133 19.65 -6.87 -4.99
CA LEU A 133 19.23 -5.52 -5.37
C LEU A 133 20.40 -4.69 -5.94
N LEU A 134 21.62 -4.95 -5.48
CA LEU A 134 22.83 -4.17 -5.81
C LEU A 134 23.83 -4.95 -6.68
N LEU A 135 23.46 -6.16 -7.11
CA LEU A 135 24.23 -7.01 -8.02
C LEU A 135 23.76 -6.79 -9.47
#